data_AF-A0A8B9DE68-F1
#
_entry.id   AF-A0A8B9DE68-F1
#
_cell.length_a   1.000
_cell.length_b   1.000
_cell.length_c   1.000
_cell.angle_alpha   90.00
_cell.angle_beta   90.00
_cell.angle_gamma   90.00
#
_symmetry.space_group_name_H-M   'P 1'
#
loop_
_entity.id
_entity.type
_entity.pdbx_description
1 polymer ?
#
loop_
_entity_poly.entity_id
_entity_poly.type
_entity_poly.pdbx_seq_one_letter_code
_entity_poly.pdbx_strand_id
1 'polypeptide(L)'
;MIALIFFSALLWDKAQAWGFKDGVLHNSIWLERAAGVYHRESRSGKYQLTYAEAKAVCEYEGGHLATYQQLEAARKIGFHVCAAGWMAKGRVGYPIVKAGANCGFGKTGIVDYGIRLNRSERWDAYCYNPNGKECGGVFTDSKHVFKSPGYPNEYENEQICYWHIRVKYGQRIHLQFLEFDVEDDTACMADFLEIYDSYDDINGFVGRFCGDELPDDIISTGNVMTLKFLTDSSVTAGGFQIRLWLYFFLFSTLFFF
;
A
#
# COMPACT_ATOMS: atom_id res chain seq x y z
N MET A 1 3.32 18.77 -58.17
CA MET A 1 4.24 19.57 -57.33
C MET A 1 3.72 19.47 -55.90
N ILE A 2 4.33 18.67 -55.01
CA ILE A 2 5.56 18.95 -54.22
C ILE A 2 5.32 20.14 -53.26
N ALA A 3 5.65 20.17 -51.97
CA ALA A 3 5.96 19.27 -50.85
C ALA A 3 6.47 20.19 -49.70
N LEU A 4 6.67 19.62 -48.49
CA LEU A 4 7.43 20.15 -47.32
C LEU A 4 6.60 21.05 -46.36
N ILE A 5 6.09 20.60 -45.21
CA ILE A 5 6.61 19.91 -43.99
C ILE A 5 7.38 20.84 -43.01
N PHE A 6 6.92 20.84 -41.74
CA PHE A 6 7.64 20.88 -40.44
C PHE A 6 7.41 22.06 -39.47
N PHE A 7 7.32 21.64 -38.19
CA PHE A 7 7.28 22.32 -36.88
C PHE A 7 5.91 22.77 -36.35
N SER A 8 5.41 22.30 -35.21
CA SER A 8 5.83 21.22 -34.29
C SER A 8 4.67 20.95 -33.32
N ALA A 9 4.35 19.67 -33.14
CA ALA A 9 3.54 19.18 -32.04
C ALA A 9 4.21 19.55 -30.70
N LEU A 10 3.51 20.32 -29.87
CA LEU A 10 3.84 20.59 -28.47
C LEU A 10 2.56 21.10 -27.84
N LEU A 11 1.77 20.18 -27.28
CA LEU A 11 0.73 20.35 -26.25
C LEU A 11 -0.10 19.06 -26.04
N TRP A 12 0.39 17.91 -26.52
CA TRP A 12 -0.16 16.57 -26.30
C TRP A 12 0.88 15.62 -25.64
N ASP A 13 1.65 16.10 -24.65
CA ASP A 13 2.75 15.34 -24.01
C ASP A 13 2.80 15.48 -22.47
N LYS A 14 1.65 15.33 -21.77
CA LYS A 14 1.64 15.20 -20.29
C LYS A 14 0.62 14.18 -19.76
N ALA A 15 0.40 13.09 -20.48
CA ALA A 15 -0.41 11.96 -20.00
C ALA A 15 0.19 10.57 -20.31
N GLN A 16 1.44 10.49 -20.77
CA GLN A 16 2.12 9.22 -21.08
C GLN A 16 3.58 9.22 -20.62
N ALA A 17 3.76 8.98 -19.33
CA ALA A 17 4.91 8.34 -18.71
C ALA A 17 4.35 8.00 -17.33
N TRP A 18 3.78 6.81 -17.11
CA TRP A 18 4.51 5.61 -16.70
C TRP A 18 3.97 4.36 -17.40
N GLY A 19 4.46 4.11 -18.62
CA GLY A 19 4.44 2.79 -19.23
C GLY A 19 5.79 2.12 -19.02
N PHE A 20 5.81 1.12 -18.13
CA PHE A 20 6.47 -0.18 -18.32
C PHE A 20 7.73 -0.21 -19.22
N LYS A 21 8.93 -0.16 -18.62
CA LYS A 21 10.15 -0.75 -19.18
C LYS A 21 11.10 -1.19 -18.05
N ASP A 22 10.95 -2.45 -17.67
CA ASP A 22 12.02 -3.46 -17.56
C ASP A 22 11.47 -4.63 -16.75
N GLY A 23 11.39 -5.80 -17.38
CA GLY A 23 10.80 -7.03 -16.86
C GLY A 23 11.49 -7.62 -15.63
N VAL A 24 11.40 -6.91 -14.50
CA VAL A 24 11.65 -7.41 -13.16
C VAL A 24 10.32 -7.40 -12.43
N LEU A 25 9.83 -8.60 -12.12
CA LEU A 25 8.68 -8.84 -11.27
C LEU A 25 8.88 -8.12 -9.91
N HIS A 26 8.38 -6.90 -9.78
CA HIS A 26 8.08 -6.28 -8.49
C HIS A 26 6.84 -6.98 -7.91
N ASN A 27 7.03 -8.24 -7.53
CA ASN A 27 5.98 -9.08 -6.96
C ASN A 27 5.58 -8.55 -5.59
N SER A 28 4.28 -8.30 -5.44
CA SER A 28 3.51 -8.19 -4.21
C SER A 28 3.89 -7.05 -3.27
N ILE A 29 2.99 -6.08 -3.22
CA ILE A 29 2.71 -5.17 -2.11
C ILE A 29 2.54 -5.93 -0.79
N TRP A 30 3.66 -6.21 -0.16
CA TRP A 30 3.80 -6.32 1.30
C TRP A 30 4.25 -4.97 1.87
N LEU A 31 3.87 -3.86 1.21
CA LEU A 31 4.66 -2.65 1.14
C LEU A 31 3.82 -1.39 1.39
N GLU A 32 3.45 -1.19 2.64
CA GLU A 32 3.73 0.13 3.21
C GLU A 32 4.48 -0.02 4.52
N ARG A 33 4.03 -0.88 5.45
CA ARG A 33 4.65 -1.06 6.77
C ARG A 33 4.66 -2.54 7.22
N ALA A 34 5.67 -2.97 7.97
CA ALA A 34 5.83 -4.33 8.49
C ALA A 34 6.42 -4.31 9.89
N ALA A 35 5.69 -4.86 10.88
CA ALA A 35 6.01 -4.70 12.31
C ALA A 35 6.24 -3.23 12.69
N GLY A 36 5.42 -2.32 12.15
CA GLY A 36 5.54 -0.87 12.32
C GLY A 36 6.68 -0.21 11.54
N VAL A 37 7.50 -0.96 10.77
CA VAL A 37 8.60 -0.41 9.95
C VAL A 37 8.15 -0.15 8.54
N TYR A 38 8.49 1.01 7.99
CA TYR A 38 8.10 1.40 6.64
C TYR A 38 9.16 2.22 5.92
N HIS A 39 9.06 2.26 4.59
CA HIS A 39 9.98 2.98 3.73
C HIS A 39 9.36 4.31 3.26
N ARG A 40 10.16 5.37 3.24
CA ARG A 40 9.75 6.71 2.78
C ARG A 40 10.80 7.33 1.87
N GLU A 41 10.32 7.88 0.76
CA GLU A 41 11.09 8.69 -0.17
C GLU A 41 10.74 10.18 0.02
N SER A 42 11.55 11.08 -0.54
CA SER A 42 11.17 12.49 -0.61
C SER A 42 10.06 12.69 -1.64
N ARG A 43 9.28 13.76 -1.51
CA ARG A 43 8.36 14.22 -2.56
C ARG A 43 9.05 14.52 -3.89
N SER A 44 10.34 14.85 -3.84
CA SER A 44 11.18 15.08 -5.03
C SER A 44 11.80 13.80 -5.59
N GLY A 45 11.42 12.63 -5.06
CA GLY A 45 11.87 11.31 -5.48
C GLY A 45 12.93 10.69 -4.56
N LYS A 46 13.51 9.60 -5.06
CA LYS A 46 14.45 8.72 -4.36
C LYS A 46 15.79 9.39 -4.04
N TYR A 47 16.35 9.04 -2.89
CA TYR A 47 17.67 9.47 -2.40
C TYR A 47 17.83 10.99 -2.34
N GLN A 48 16.83 11.65 -1.76
CA GLN A 48 16.85 13.11 -1.62
C GLN A 48 16.89 13.59 -0.17
N LEU A 49 16.76 12.71 0.84
CA LEU A 49 16.68 13.10 2.24
C LEU A 49 18.06 13.07 2.92
N THR A 50 18.46 14.18 3.53
CA THR A 50 19.51 14.20 4.56
C THR A 50 19.03 13.49 5.81
N TYR A 51 19.94 13.19 6.75
CA TYR A 51 19.56 12.51 7.99
C TYR A 51 18.52 13.30 8.81
N ALA A 52 18.66 14.64 8.84
CA ALA A 52 17.72 15.50 9.55
C ALA A 52 16.34 15.52 8.87
N GLU A 53 16.31 15.60 7.54
CA GLU A 53 15.05 15.55 6.78
C GLU A 53 14.37 14.18 6.90
N ALA A 54 15.12 13.08 6.82
CA ALA A 54 14.60 11.73 7.03
C ALA A 54 13.99 11.56 8.42
N LYS A 55 14.63 12.10 9.47
CA LYS A 55 14.09 12.12 10.82
C LYS A 55 12.78 12.91 10.89
N ALA A 56 12.75 14.10 10.29
CA ALA A 56 11.55 14.94 10.25
C ALA A 56 10.39 14.28 9.50
N VAL A 57 10.65 13.59 8.39
CA VAL A 57 9.63 12.83 7.64
C VAL A 57 9.01 11.74 8.51
N CYS A 58 9.84 10.97 9.23
CA CYS A 58 9.30 9.93 10.13
C CYS A 58 8.52 10.53 11.32
N GLU A 59 9.01 11.63 11.90
CA GLU A 59 8.35 12.33 13.01
C GLU A 59 7.01 12.96 12.61
N TYR A 60 6.93 13.48 11.38
CA TYR A 60 5.69 14.02 10.82
C TYR A 60 4.59 12.94 10.72
N GLU A 61 4.95 11.68 10.49
CA GLU A 61 4.03 10.55 10.44
C GLU A 61 3.85 9.85 11.81
N GLY A 62 4.09 10.56 12.90
CA GLY A 62 3.95 10.07 14.28
C GLY A 62 4.98 9.00 14.67
N GLY A 63 6.00 8.76 13.84
CA GLY A 63 7.03 7.77 14.05
C GLY A 63 8.40 8.36 14.37
N HIS A 64 9.42 7.54 14.20
CA HIS A 64 10.83 7.94 14.25
C HIS A 64 11.64 7.05 13.31
N LEU A 65 12.91 7.35 13.06
CA LEU A 65 13.75 6.47 12.25
C LEU A 65 13.87 5.07 12.90
N ALA A 66 13.64 4.02 12.10
CA ALA A 66 13.71 2.64 12.53
C ALA A 66 15.11 2.26 12.99
N THR A 67 15.20 1.44 14.03
CA THR A 67 16.44 0.79 14.45
C THR A 67 16.78 -0.38 13.53
N TYR A 68 18.05 -0.78 13.52
CA TYR A 68 18.49 -1.97 12.80
C TYR A 68 17.71 -3.22 13.21
N GLN A 69 17.43 -3.38 14.51
CA GLN A 69 16.68 -4.52 15.04
C GLN A 69 15.23 -4.53 14.55
N GLN A 70 14.58 -3.37 14.50
CA GLN A 70 13.22 -3.25 13.97
C GLN A 70 13.19 -3.57 12.47
N LEU A 71 14.13 -3.03 11.69
CA LEU A 71 14.23 -3.31 10.26
C LEU A 71 14.52 -4.80 9.98
N GLU A 72 15.35 -5.44 10.80
CA GLU A 72 15.62 -6.88 10.71
C GLU A 72 14.41 -7.72 11.13
N ALA A 73 13.64 -7.30 12.13
CA ALA A 73 12.38 -7.95 12.51
C ALA A 73 11.34 -7.86 11.38
N ALA A 74 11.17 -6.67 10.79
CA ALA A 74 10.32 -6.44 9.63
C ALA A 74 10.75 -7.33 8.44
N ARG A 75 12.07 -7.40 8.17
CA ARG A 75 12.60 -8.27 7.12
C ARG A 75 12.26 -9.74 7.37
N LYS A 76 12.40 -10.25 8.59
CA LYS A 76 12.10 -11.65 8.92
C LYS A 76 10.65 -12.05 8.63
N ILE A 77 9.72 -11.10 8.65
CA ILE A 77 8.31 -11.31 8.33
C ILE A 77 7.95 -10.97 6.87
N GLY A 78 8.91 -10.61 6.03
CA GLY A 78 8.70 -10.41 4.59
C GLY A 78 8.94 -9.00 4.06
N PHE A 79 9.35 -8.04 4.88
CA PHE A 79 9.63 -6.67 4.42
C PHE A 79 10.89 -6.62 3.54
N HIS A 80 10.72 -6.36 2.25
CA HIS A 80 11.78 -6.34 1.24
C HIS A 80 11.78 -5.02 0.48
N VAL A 81 12.87 -4.27 0.54
CA VAL A 81 13.00 -2.99 -0.16
C VAL A 81 14.38 -2.87 -0.80
N CYS A 82 14.41 -2.60 -2.10
CA CYS A 82 15.65 -2.43 -2.87
C CYS A 82 16.11 -0.96 -2.92
N ALA A 83 16.23 -0.34 -1.76
CA ALA A 83 16.54 1.09 -1.64
C ALA A 83 17.23 1.38 -0.32
N ALA A 84 18.43 1.97 -0.38
CA ALA A 84 19.15 2.33 0.84
C ALA A 84 18.51 3.55 1.52
N GLY A 85 18.29 3.44 2.82
CA GLY A 85 17.63 4.47 3.60
C GLY A 85 18.28 4.69 4.96
N TRP A 86 18.06 5.89 5.51
CA TRP A 86 18.44 6.26 6.85
C TRP A 86 17.70 5.43 7.90
N MET A 87 18.42 5.02 8.93
CA MET A 87 17.95 4.38 10.15
C MET A 87 18.41 5.19 11.37
N ALA A 88 17.92 4.83 12.56
CA ALA A 88 18.31 5.42 13.82
C ALA A 88 19.84 5.48 14.00
N LYS A 89 20.31 6.52 14.68
CA LYS A 89 21.74 6.84 14.87
C LYS A 89 22.48 7.13 13.55
N GLY A 90 21.71 7.38 12.48
CA GLY A 90 22.12 7.57 11.09
C GLY A 90 23.04 6.49 10.56
N ARG A 91 22.61 5.26 10.82
CA ARG A 91 23.02 4.11 10.03
C ARG A 91 22.27 4.12 8.70
N VAL A 92 22.88 3.59 7.64
CA VAL A 92 22.21 3.43 6.33
C VAL A 92 22.24 1.95 5.95
N GLY A 93 21.16 1.47 5.36
CA GLY A 93 21.07 0.10 4.87
C GLY A 93 19.69 -0.19 4.29
N TYR A 94 19.43 -1.45 3.92
CA TYR A 94 18.14 -1.88 3.39
C TYR A 94 17.89 -3.38 3.54
N PRO A 95 16.62 -3.83 3.70
CA PRO A 95 16.27 -5.21 4.00
C PRO A 95 16.07 -6.08 2.75
N ILE A 96 16.71 -7.25 2.72
CA ILE A 96 16.59 -8.25 1.65
C ILE A 96 16.07 -9.58 2.19
N VAL A 97 14.80 -9.86 1.88
CA VAL A 97 14.15 -11.15 2.19
C VAL A 97 14.58 -12.26 1.23
N LYS A 98 14.52 -12.00 -0.08
CA LYS A 98 14.87 -12.97 -1.12
C LYS A 98 16.11 -12.51 -1.87
N ALA A 99 17.12 -13.36 -1.94
CA ALA A 99 18.32 -13.11 -2.72
C ALA A 99 17.97 -13.03 -4.21
N GLY A 100 18.34 -11.93 -4.86
CA GLY A 100 18.22 -11.74 -6.31
C GLY A 100 19.51 -11.15 -6.88
N ALA A 101 19.69 -11.25 -8.20
CA ALA A 101 20.86 -10.70 -8.88
C ALA A 101 20.92 -9.16 -8.84
N ASN A 102 19.75 -8.52 -8.87
CA ASN A 102 19.62 -7.06 -8.99
C ASN A 102 19.48 -6.35 -7.64
N CYS A 103 19.29 -7.11 -6.54
CA CYS A 103 19.10 -6.55 -5.22
C CYS A 103 19.67 -7.45 -4.13
N GLY A 104 20.53 -6.90 -3.27
CA GLY A 104 21.22 -7.67 -2.22
C GLY A 104 22.43 -8.47 -2.69
N PHE A 105 22.82 -8.36 -3.96
CA PHE A 105 24.00 -9.03 -4.54
C PHE A 105 24.05 -10.54 -4.23
N GLY A 106 22.90 -11.21 -4.33
CA GLY A 106 22.76 -12.65 -4.02
C GLY A 106 22.75 -13.00 -2.53
N LYS A 107 22.66 -12.01 -1.62
CA LYS A 107 22.59 -12.23 -0.17
C LYS A 107 21.23 -11.80 0.39
N THR A 108 20.80 -12.48 1.45
CA THR A 108 19.66 -12.08 2.28
C THR A 108 20.14 -11.42 3.56
N GLY A 109 19.27 -10.67 4.23
CA GLY A 109 19.59 -9.89 5.43
C GLY A 109 19.52 -8.39 5.18
N ILE A 110 19.96 -7.59 6.16
CA ILE A 110 20.14 -6.15 5.96
C ILE A 110 21.47 -5.93 5.23
N VAL A 111 21.43 -5.33 4.05
CA VAL A 111 22.63 -4.76 3.43
C VAL A 111 22.96 -3.49 4.20
N ASP A 112 23.99 -3.56 5.03
CA ASP A 112 24.35 -2.52 6.00
C ASP A 112 25.54 -1.71 5.50
N TYR A 113 25.33 -0.41 5.29
CA TYR A 113 26.38 0.55 4.92
C TYR A 113 27.02 1.23 6.15
N GLY A 114 26.61 0.81 7.36
CA GLY A 114 27.15 1.30 8.62
C GLY A 114 26.66 2.71 8.98
N ILE A 115 27.25 3.26 10.04
CA ILE A 115 26.94 4.61 10.52
C ILE A 115 27.67 5.62 9.63
N ARG A 116 26.92 6.55 9.04
CA ARG A 116 27.48 7.61 8.18
C ARG A 116 27.91 8.80 9.02
N LEU A 117 29.16 9.22 8.89
CA LEU A 117 29.66 10.43 9.56
C LEU A 117 29.14 11.71 8.89
N ASN A 118 29.01 11.70 7.57
CA ASN A 118 28.43 12.81 6.82
C ASN A 118 26.89 12.71 6.84
N ARG A 119 26.25 13.53 7.68
CA ARG A 119 24.78 13.57 7.84
C ARG A 119 24.04 14.28 6.70
N SER A 120 24.78 14.91 5.79
CA SER A 120 24.25 15.59 4.61
C SER A 120 24.19 14.70 3.36
N GLU A 121 24.66 13.45 3.44
CA GLU A 121 24.41 12.46 2.39
C GLU A 121 22.91 12.29 2.18
N ARG A 122 22.51 11.95 0.95
CA ARG A 122 21.09 11.81 0.60
C ARG A 122 20.74 10.35 0.39
N TRP A 123 19.70 9.92 1.10
CA TRP A 123 19.17 8.56 1.07
C TRP A 123 17.64 8.62 1.21
N ASP A 124 16.99 7.47 1.18
CA ASP A 124 15.58 7.35 1.60
C ASP A 124 15.51 7.27 3.13
N ALA A 125 14.35 6.96 3.70
CA ALA A 125 14.17 6.78 5.14
C ALA A 125 13.47 5.45 5.46
N TYR A 126 13.97 4.75 6.47
CA TYR A 126 13.22 3.69 7.14
C TYR A 126 12.68 4.24 8.43
N CYS A 127 11.36 4.37 8.50
CA CYS A 127 10.64 4.85 9.66
C CYS A 127 10.08 3.67 10.47
N TYR A 128 9.86 3.91 11.75
CA TYR A 128 9.21 3.01 12.68
C TYR A 128 8.17 3.79 13.46
N ASN A 129 6.95 3.32 13.41
CA ASN A 129 5.89 3.80 14.27
C ASN A 129 5.22 2.58 14.93
N PRO A 130 5.43 2.33 16.23
CA PRO A 130 4.75 1.23 16.93
C PRO A 130 3.24 1.52 17.11
N ASN A 131 2.87 2.80 16.97
CA ASN A 131 1.52 3.33 17.17
C ASN A 131 0.91 3.83 15.86
N GLY A 132 1.54 3.59 14.70
CA GLY A 132 0.78 3.66 13.46
C GLY A 132 -0.36 2.70 13.69
N LYS A 133 -1.61 3.18 13.69
CA LYS A 133 -2.79 2.38 14.00
C LYS A 133 -3.06 1.47 12.81
N GLU A 134 -2.06 0.65 12.52
CA GLU A 134 -2.02 -0.34 11.49
C GLU A 134 -3.01 -1.40 11.87
N CYS A 135 -3.95 -1.62 10.98
CA CYS A 135 -4.97 -2.62 11.17
C CYS A 135 -5.12 -3.49 9.92
N GLY A 136 -5.85 -4.59 10.08
CA GLY A 136 -6.03 -5.59 9.04
C GLY A 136 -5.00 -6.72 9.14
N GLY A 137 -4.51 -7.18 8.00
CA GLY A 137 -3.67 -8.38 7.87
C GLY A 137 -4.07 -9.26 6.68
N VAL A 138 -3.66 -10.52 6.72
CA VAL A 138 -3.96 -11.52 5.68
C VAL A 138 -5.12 -12.41 6.11
N PHE A 139 -6.13 -12.50 5.25
CA PHE A 139 -7.36 -13.24 5.51
C PHE A 139 -7.52 -14.36 4.49
N THR A 140 -7.56 -15.59 4.97
CA THR A 140 -7.70 -16.80 4.14
C THR A 140 -9.05 -17.48 4.28
N ASP A 141 -9.93 -16.92 5.10
CA ASP A 141 -11.25 -17.48 5.38
C ASP A 141 -12.20 -17.29 4.20
N SER A 142 -13.13 -18.22 4.03
CA SER A 142 -14.18 -18.16 3.02
C SER A 142 -15.37 -17.27 3.42
N LYS A 143 -15.40 -16.82 4.68
CA LYS A 143 -16.38 -15.88 5.22
C LYS A 143 -15.71 -15.02 6.29
N HIS A 144 -15.95 -13.71 6.23
CA HIS A 144 -15.44 -12.77 7.21
C HIS A 144 -16.31 -11.51 7.26
N VAL A 145 -16.21 -10.72 8.33
CA VAL A 145 -16.80 -9.38 8.39
C VAL A 145 -15.70 -8.39 8.75
N PHE A 146 -15.29 -7.60 7.76
CA PHE A 146 -14.36 -6.51 7.94
C PHE A 146 -15.07 -5.30 8.53
N LYS A 147 -14.39 -4.60 9.41
CA LYS A 147 -14.89 -3.41 10.09
C LYS A 147 -13.78 -2.37 10.11
N SER A 148 -14.16 -1.09 10.01
CA SER A 148 -13.26 -0.01 10.36
C SER A 148 -12.76 -0.18 11.81
N PRO A 149 -11.54 0.28 12.14
CA PRO A 149 -11.08 0.32 13.52
C PRO A 149 -12.05 1.11 14.40
N GLY A 150 -12.25 0.66 15.65
CA GLY A 150 -13.11 1.37 16.60
C GLY A 150 -14.61 1.07 16.49
N TYR A 151 -15.06 0.46 15.38
CA TYR A 151 -16.46 0.09 15.16
C TYR A 151 -17.06 -0.68 16.34
N PRO A 152 -18.27 -0.34 16.83
CA PRO A 152 -19.28 0.54 16.22
C PRO A 152 -19.13 2.03 16.54
N ASN A 153 -18.04 2.45 17.18
CA ASN A 153 -17.74 3.87 17.33
C ASN A 153 -17.03 4.38 16.06
N GLU A 154 -16.90 5.71 15.96
CA GLU A 154 -16.12 6.36 14.91
C GLU A 154 -14.69 5.81 14.85
N TYR A 155 -14.14 5.75 13.64
CA TYR A 155 -12.73 5.46 13.46
C TYR A 155 -11.87 6.64 13.96
N GLU A 156 -10.55 6.43 14.04
CA GLU A 156 -9.64 7.50 14.48
C GLU A 156 -8.83 8.05 13.30
N ASN A 157 -8.31 9.25 13.46
CA ASN A 157 -7.41 9.88 12.50
C ASN A 157 -6.09 9.09 12.35
N GLU A 158 -5.43 9.32 11.22
CA GLU A 158 -4.10 8.80 10.87
C GLU A 158 -4.02 7.25 10.90
N GLN A 159 -5.12 6.58 10.52
CA GLN A 159 -5.22 5.15 10.41
C GLN A 159 -4.79 4.66 9.03
N ILE A 160 -4.09 3.52 9.02
CA ILE A 160 -3.60 2.89 7.80
C ILE A 160 -3.92 1.41 7.90
N CYS A 161 -4.93 0.96 7.17
CA CYS A 161 -5.39 -0.41 7.25
C CYS A 161 -5.32 -1.12 5.91
N TYR A 162 -4.79 -2.34 5.93
CA TYR A 162 -4.70 -3.21 4.77
C TYR A 162 -5.27 -4.57 5.08
N TRP A 163 -6.29 -4.99 4.33
CA TRP A 163 -6.82 -6.36 4.39
C TRP A 163 -6.52 -7.06 3.07
N HIS A 164 -5.59 -8.01 3.10
CA HIS A 164 -5.24 -8.85 1.96
C HIS A 164 -6.01 -10.15 2.04
N ILE A 165 -6.95 -10.33 1.11
CA ILE A 165 -7.83 -11.49 1.07
C ILE A 165 -7.25 -12.50 0.08
N ARG A 166 -7.16 -13.76 0.50
CA ARG A 166 -6.75 -14.87 -0.37
C ARG A 166 -7.58 -16.11 -0.10
N VAL A 167 -8.48 -16.43 -1.02
CA VAL A 167 -9.26 -17.67 -0.99
C VAL A 167 -8.58 -18.74 -1.86
N LYS A 168 -9.11 -19.98 -1.87
CA LYS A 168 -8.51 -21.07 -2.66
C LYS A 168 -8.63 -20.78 -4.15
N TYR A 169 -7.68 -21.31 -4.93
CA TYR A 169 -7.73 -21.21 -6.39
C TYR A 169 -9.06 -21.75 -6.95
N GLY A 170 -9.59 -21.07 -7.96
CA GLY A 170 -10.89 -21.38 -8.56
C GLY A 170 -12.10 -20.83 -7.81
N GLN A 171 -11.89 -20.21 -6.64
CA GLN A 171 -12.94 -19.48 -5.92
C GLN A 171 -12.84 -17.97 -6.22
N ARG A 172 -13.97 -17.28 -6.09
CA ARG A 172 -14.08 -15.83 -6.23
C ARG A 172 -14.61 -15.23 -4.92
N ILE A 173 -14.15 -14.03 -4.62
CA ILE A 173 -14.50 -13.24 -3.44
C ILE A 173 -15.69 -12.37 -3.81
N HIS A 174 -16.67 -12.28 -2.93
CA HIS A 174 -17.75 -11.30 -3.03
C HIS A 174 -17.83 -10.53 -1.72
N LEU A 175 -17.64 -9.22 -1.84
CA LEU A 175 -17.75 -8.23 -0.78
C LEU A 175 -19.12 -7.58 -0.84
N GLN A 176 -19.87 -7.69 0.25
CA GLN A 176 -21.14 -7.02 0.46
C GLN A 176 -20.95 -5.89 1.48
N PHE A 177 -21.27 -4.65 1.09
CA PHE A 177 -21.31 -3.53 2.02
C PHE A 177 -22.60 -3.62 2.85
N LEU A 178 -22.45 -3.55 4.17
CA LEU A 178 -23.57 -3.58 5.11
C LEU A 178 -23.86 -2.18 5.68
N GLU A 179 -22.79 -1.44 5.97
CA GLU A 179 -22.79 -0.07 6.47
C GLU A 179 -21.56 0.65 5.90
N PHE A 180 -21.71 1.94 5.58
CA PHE A 180 -20.64 2.78 5.05
C PHE A 180 -20.90 4.25 5.42
N ASP A 181 -19.97 4.85 6.14
CA ASP A 181 -19.96 6.24 6.58
C ASP A 181 -18.51 6.67 6.81
N VAL A 182 -17.90 7.25 5.78
CA VAL A 182 -16.52 7.75 5.78
C VAL A 182 -16.56 9.24 5.46
N GLU A 183 -15.64 10.05 5.98
CA GLU A 183 -15.62 11.49 5.70
C GLU A 183 -15.83 11.78 4.21
N ASP A 184 -16.82 12.62 3.91
CA ASP A 184 -17.11 13.04 2.53
C ASP A 184 -16.28 14.28 2.18
N ASP A 185 -15.52 14.19 1.09
CA ASP A 185 -14.87 15.33 0.47
C ASP A 185 -15.02 15.26 -1.05
N THR A 186 -14.96 16.42 -1.71
CA THR A 186 -15.27 16.55 -3.15
C THR A 186 -14.43 15.63 -4.04
N ALA A 187 -13.24 15.21 -3.60
CA ALA A 187 -12.34 14.36 -4.38
C ALA A 187 -12.07 12.99 -3.75
N CYS A 188 -12.66 12.66 -2.60
CA CYS A 188 -12.38 11.41 -1.88
C CYS A 188 -10.87 11.25 -1.59
N MET A 189 -10.26 12.29 -1.03
CA MET A 189 -8.83 12.42 -0.79
C MET A 189 -8.48 12.54 0.69
N ALA A 190 -9.43 12.86 1.56
CA ALA A 190 -9.21 12.92 3.00
C ALA A 190 -9.22 11.51 3.59
N ASP A 191 -10.40 10.97 3.89
CA ASP A 191 -10.57 9.58 4.28
C ASP A 191 -11.15 8.76 3.13
N PHE A 192 -10.66 7.54 2.95
CA PHE A 192 -11.20 6.67 1.90
C PHE A 192 -10.93 5.19 2.11
N LEU A 193 -11.82 4.38 1.55
CA LEU A 193 -11.62 2.96 1.30
C LEU A 193 -11.34 2.73 -0.19
N GLU A 194 -10.20 2.15 -0.50
CA GLU A 194 -9.85 1.65 -1.83
C GLU A 194 -9.94 0.13 -1.90
N ILE A 195 -10.41 -0.38 -3.04
CA ILE A 195 -10.51 -1.82 -3.30
C ILE A 195 -9.77 -2.15 -4.59
N TYR A 196 -8.99 -3.22 -4.53
CA TYR A 196 -8.21 -3.75 -5.63
C TYR A 196 -8.53 -5.23 -5.84
N ASP A 197 -8.92 -5.61 -7.06
CA ASP A 197 -9.08 -6.99 -7.51
C ASP A 197 -7.73 -7.64 -7.84
N SER A 198 -6.78 -7.45 -6.93
CA SER A 198 -5.45 -8.04 -6.96
C SER A 198 -4.92 -8.19 -5.53
N TYR A 199 -3.80 -8.88 -5.36
CA TYR A 199 -3.17 -9.02 -4.03
C TYR A 199 -2.38 -7.76 -3.63
N ASP A 200 -2.44 -6.71 -4.45
CA ASP A 200 -1.56 -5.56 -4.41
C ASP A 200 -2.40 -4.27 -4.62
N ASP A 201 -1.95 -3.11 -4.14
CA ASP A 201 -2.60 -1.79 -4.31
C ASP A 201 -2.08 -0.99 -5.54
N ILE A 202 -1.48 -1.66 -6.53
CA ILE A 202 -1.05 -1.05 -7.80
C ILE A 202 -1.95 -1.51 -8.95
N ASN A 203 -2.30 -2.79 -8.98
CA ASN A 203 -3.03 -3.42 -10.06
C ASN A 203 -4.47 -3.72 -9.66
N GLY A 204 -5.35 -3.78 -10.66
CA GLY A 204 -6.73 -4.21 -10.45
C GLY A 204 -7.56 -3.23 -9.61
N PHE A 205 -7.24 -1.93 -9.64
CA PHE A 205 -8.07 -0.91 -8.98
C PHE A 205 -9.54 -1.04 -9.39
N VAL A 206 -10.40 -1.23 -8.40
CA VAL A 206 -11.86 -1.35 -8.57
C VAL A 206 -12.52 -0.01 -8.36
N GLY A 207 -12.16 0.67 -7.26
CA GLY A 207 -12.76 1.94 -6.89
C GLY A 207 -12.22 2.48 -5.58
N ARG A 208 -12.54 3.76 -5.36
CA ARG A 208 -12.31 4.49 -4.12
C ARG A 208 -13.66 5.01 -3.63
N PHE A 209 -13.91 4.86 -2.33
CA PHE A 209 -15.19 5.12 -1.69
C PHE A 209 -15.01 5.99 -0.44
N CYS A 210 -15.90 6.96 -0.27
CA CYS A 210 -16.05 7.87 0.88
C CYS A 210 -17.49 8.41 0.90
N GLY A 211 -17.85 9.17 1.94
CA GLY A 211 -19.22 9.59 2.20
C GLY A 211 -20.07 8.51 2.87
N ASP A 212 -21.38 8.73 2.86
CA ASP A 212 -22.39 7.88 3.52
C ASP A 212 -23.24 7.08 2.52
N GLU A 213 -22.98 7.21 1.21
CA GLU A 213 -23.63 6.40 0.19
C GLU A 213 -23.10 4.97 0.23
N LEU A 214 -24.01 4.01 0.42
CA LEU A 214 -23.65 2.59 0.50
C LEU A 214 -23.16 2.08 -0.87
N PRO A 215 -21.90 1.62 -1.01
CA PRO A 215 -21.39 1.13 -2.29
C PRO A 215 -22.05 -0.16 -2.75
N ASP A 216 -22.05 -0.39 -4.06
CA ASP A 216 -22.49 -1.66 -4.64
C ASP A 216 -21.59 -2.83 -4.23
N ASP A 217 -22.18 -4.03 -4.23
CA ASP A 217 -21.46 -5.27 -4.01
C ASP A 217 -20.36 -5.50 -5.06
N ILE A 218 -19.18 -5.93 -4.61
CA ILE A 218 -18.01 -6.15 -5.48
C ILE A 218 -17.68 -7.65 -5.55
N ILE A 219 -17.53 -8.17 -6.76
CA ILE A 219 -17.14 -9.56 -7.02
C ILE A 219 -15.78 -9.58 -7.72
N SER A 220 -14.78 -10.17 -7.07
CA SER A 220 -13.42 -10.31 -7.62
C SER A 220 -13.42 -11.14 -8.90
N THR A 221 -12.49 -10.93 -9.81
CA THR A 221 -12.29 -11.80 -10.97
C THR A 221 -11.48 -13.06 -10.62
N GLY A 222 -10.61 -12.95 -9.61
CA GLY A 222 -9.75 -14.03 -9.14
C GLY A 222 -10.01 -14.45 -7.69
N ASN A 223 -9.02 -15.12 -7.10
CA ASN A 223 -9.06 -15.61 -5.71
C ASN A 223 -8.34 -14.70 -4.70
N VAL A 224 -8.02 -13.47 -5.11
CA VAL A 224 -7.32 -12.46 -4.29
C VAL A 224 -8.00 -11.10 -4.42
N MET A 225 -7.97 -10.31 -3.36
CA MET A 225 -8.47 -8.93 -3.33
C MET A 225 -7.79 -8.18 -2.18
N THR A 226 -7.60 -6.87 -2.32
CA THR A 226 -7.01 -6.01 -1.28
C THR A 226 -7.93 -4.86 -0.97
N LEU A 227 -8.16 -4.60 0.32
CA LEU A 227 -8.86 -3.42 0.83
C LEU A 227 -7.83 -2.53 1.53
N LYS A 228 -7.85 -1.23 1.22
CA LYS A 228 -6.97 -0.22 1.79
C LYS A 228 -7.83 0.90 2.38
N PHE A 229 -7.76 1.11 3.69
CA PHE A 229 -8.46 2.23 4.35
C PHE A 229 -7.44 3.18 4.94
N LEU A 230 -7.48 4.44 4.51
CA LEU A 230 -6.62 5.51 4.98
C LEU A 230 -7.46 6.64 5.56
N THR A 231 -6.99 7.22 6.66
CA THR A 231 -7.60 8.43 7.24
C THR A 231 -6.57 9.54 7.42
N ASP A 232 -7.04 10.79 7.33
CA ASP A 232 -6.22 11.98 7.47
C ASP A 232 -6.08 12.42 8.95
N SER A 233 -5.60 13.65 9.20
CA SER A 233 -5.37 14.16 10.56
C SER A 233 -6.62 14.69 11.28
N SER A 234 -7.78 14.75 10.64
CA SER A 234 -8.99 15.44 11.11
C SER A 234 -10.26 14.83 10.54
N VAL A 235 -11.38 15.07 11.22
CA VAL A 235 -12.72 14.58 10.86
C VAL A 235 -12.80 13.06 10.85
N THR A 236 -13.83 12.53 11.51
CA THR A 236 -14.06 11.10 11.64
C THR A 236 -15.53 10.83 11.39
N ALA A 237 -15.84 9.60 10.99
CA ALA A 237 -17.21 9.16 10.72
C ALA A 237 -17.43 7.74 11.26
N GLY A 238 -18.64 7.20 11.12
CA GLY A 238 -19.05 5.91 11.69
C GLY A 238 -18.27 4.69 11.16
N GLY A 239 -17.58 4.84 10.04
CA GLY A 239 -16.76 3.83 9.38
C GLY A 239 -17.59 2.86 8.55
N PHE A 240 -17.21 1.58 8.53
CA PHE A 240 -17.87 0.62 7.63
C PHE A 240 -17.93 -0.79 8.20
N GLN A 241 -18.86 -1.58 7.65
CA GLN A 241 -18.93 -3.01 7.84
C GLN A 241 -19.10 -3.71 6.49
N ILE A 242 -18.14 -4.56 6.13
CA ILE A 242 -18.11 -5.29 4.85
C ILE A 242 -18.09 -6.78 5.11
N ARG A 243 -19.06 -7.50 4.56
CA ARG A 243 -19.12 -8.96 4.66
C ARG A 243 -18.48 -9.60 3.44
N LEU A 244 -17.58 -10.53 3.69
CA LEU A 244 -17.02 -11.44 2.71
C LEU A 244 -17.75 -12.77 2.72
N TRP A 245 -18.02 -13.28 1.52
CA TRP A 245 -18.31 -14.69 1.27
C TRP A 245 -17.73 -15.13 -0.09
N LEU A 246 -17.82 -16.42 -0.39
CA LEU A 246 -17.46 -16.93 -1.70
C LEU A 246 -18.58 -16.71 -2.70
N TYR A 247 -18.21 -16.18 -3.87
CA TYR A 247 -19.11 -16.12 -5.01
C TYR A 247 -19.21 -17.50 -5.66
N PHE A 248 -20.38 -18.12 -5.57
CA PHE A 248 -20.69 -19.32 -6.32
C PHE A 248 -21.50 -18.90 -7.55
N PHE A 249 -21.00 -19.21 -8.75
CA PHE A 249 -21.89 -19.32 -9.91
C PHE A 249 -22.84 -20.46 -9.59
N LEU A 250 -24.01 -20.16 -9.05
CA LEU A 250 -25.12 -21.06 -9.23
C LEU A 250 -25.31 -21.11 -10.73
N PHE A 251 -25.00 -22.26 -11.34
CA PHE A 251 -25.55 -22.57 -12.63
C PHE A 251 -27.06 -22.41 -12.45
N SER A 252 -27.62 -21.30 -12.92
CA SER A 252 -29.02 -21.22 -13.25
C SER A 252 -29.21 -22.18 -14.43
N THR A 253 -29.18 -23.48 -14.15
CA THR A 253 -29.93 -24.44 -14.94
C THR A 253 -31.37 -24.03 -14.72
N LEU A 254 -31.87 -23.17 -15.60
CA LEU A 254 -33.25 -23.16 -15.98
C LEU A 254 -33.53 -24.58 -16.51
N PHE A 255 -33.89 -25.47 -15.58
CA PHE A 255 -34.76 -26.59 -15.91
C PHE A 255 -36.13 -25.97 -16.20
N PHE A 256 -36.30 -25.51 -17.44
CA PHE A 256 -37.63 -25.51 -18.03
C PHE A 256 -37.82 -26.91 -18.63
N PHE A 257 -38.53 -27.75 -17.89
CA PHE A 257 -39.28 -28.88 -18.46
C PHE A 257 -40.51 -28.34 -19.20
#